data_AF-A0A077Z7V3-F1
#
_entry.id   AF-A0A077Z7V3-F1
#
_cell.length_a   1.000
_cell.length_b   1.000
_cell.length_c   1.000
_cell.angle_alpha   90.00
_cell.angle_beta   90.00
_cell.angle_gamma   90.00
#
_symmetry.space_group_name_H-M   'P 1'
#
loop_
_entity.id
_entity.type
_entity.pdbx_description
1 polymer ?
#
loop_
_entity_poly.entity_id
_entity_poly.type
_entity_poly.pdbx_seq_one_letter_code
_entity_poly.pdbx_strand_id
1 'polypeptide(L)'
;MAFRQWLRILCGPSASSSKISRWISMGTAAVGVAYYIADGVSYEKLADYYSRKDKEAIVKIPDDLEDLIMDEVELFAQKRKAESVDKLGSFKLARADQFWNYRFVSTSGDKFRRFGSPRSFFGSCIGVPEVLCSEEARERFANKWLAKRLDNPSTLSTDLMTKVGNSYDLSSKAKRFLIQRELHSIWCIDRPFAISCLTIVTAFLLGKMHSFSVNCFNKAKLALSIRAIVLFYIITAIAFLYLFILQYGKQYTEETANRGAMALGEDYKQGAVEVYEKILERNVAVQEVLKNQGKKKFLPNGDPLLKWYELPGMKYSQLLDMARTFEPTEADSQPFSLYV
;
A
#
# COMPACT_ATOMS: atom_id res chain seq x y z
N MET A 1 25.67 -23.01 20.77
CA MET A 1 25.34 -24.43 20.48
C MET A 1 24.11 -24.58 19.58
N ALA A 2 23.04 -23.81 19.80
CA ALA A 2 21.80 -23.82 18.99
C ALA A 2 22.02 -23.62 17.47
N PHE A 3 22.87 -22.68 17.05
CA PHE A 3 23.11 -22.40 15.62
C PHE A 3 23.69 -23.60 14.86
N ARG A 4 24.65 -24.34 15.44
CA ARG A 4 25.21 -25.55 14.82
C ARG A 4 24.18 -26.68 14.71
N GLN A 5 23.30 -26.83 15.71
CA GLN A 5 22.20 -27.80 15.64
C GLN A 5 21.19 -27.40 14.57
N TRP A 6 20.83 -26.12 14.48
CA TRP A 6 19.92 -25.60 13.46
C TRP A 6 20.48 -25.79 12.04
N LEU A 7 21.77 -25.50 11.83
CA LEU A 7 22.48 -25.79 10.58
C LEU A 7 22.49 -27.29 10.23
N ARG A 8 22.69 -28.18 11.21
CA ARG A 8 22.61 -29.63 10.97
C ARG A 8 21.19 -30.07 10.61
N ILE A 9 20.16 -29.47 11.20
CA ILE A 9 18.76 -29.78 10.86
C ILE A 9 18.44 -29.31 9.45
N LEU A 10 18.90 -28.13 9.04
CA LEU A 10 18.59 -27.59 7.70
C LEU A 10 19.46 -28.17 6.58
N CYS A 11 20.76 -28.39 6.84
CA CYS A 11 21.74 -28.75 5.82
C CYS A 11 22.29 -30.17 5.96
N GLY A 12 21.89 -30.91 7.01
CA GLY A 12 22.41 -32.25 7.30
C GLY A 12 21.85 -33.34 6.39
N PRO A 13 22.57 -34.47 6.23
CA PRO A 13 22.14 -35.58 5.39
C PRO A 13 20.88 -36.30 5.90
N SER A 14 20.61 -36.24 7.22
CA SER A 14 19.41 -36.82 7.84
C SER A 14 18.16 -35.94 7.76
N ALA A 15 18.32 -34.68 7.33
CA ALA A 15 17.19 -33.86 6.95
C ALA A 15 16.55 -34.54 5.74
N SER A 16 15.45 -35.25 5.95
CA SER A 16 14.58 -35.69 4.85
C SER A 16 14.21 -34.41 4.10
N SER A 17 14.93 -34.10 3.01
CA SER A 17 14.87 -32.81 2.32
C SER A 17 13.43 -32.45 1.95
N SER A 18 12.63 -33.49 1.68
CA SER A 18 11.20 -33.45 1.42
C SER A 18 10.36 -32.97 2.61
N LYS A 19 10.63 -33.39 3.86
CA LYS A 19 9.82 -33.01 5.02
C LYS A 19 10.02 -31.54 5.36
N ILE A 20 11.27 -31.08 5.50
CA ILE A 20 11.56 -29.67 5.84
C ILE A 20 11.08 -28.73 4.73
N SER A 21 11.36 -29.06 3.47
CA SER A 21 10.85 -28.29 2.32
C SER A 21 9.33 -28.17 2.34
N ARG A 22 8.60 -29.27 2.63
CA ARG A 22 7.14 -29.25 2.79
C ARG A 22 6.72 -28.35 3.94
N TRP A 23 7.35 -28.43 5.11
CA TRP A 23 7.02 -27.56 6.25
C TRP A 23 7.23 -26.08 5.95
N ILE A 24 8.34 -25.71 5.32
CA ILE A 24 8.60 -24.32 4.91
C ILE A 24 7.55 -23.87 3.89
N SER A 25 7.27 -24.70 2.87
CA SER A 25 6.26 -24.38 1.84
C SER A 25 4.87 -24.21 2.44
N MET A 26 4.46 -25.12 3.33
CA MET A 26 3.16 -25.05 4.01
C MET A 26 3.07 -23.85 4.95
N GLY A 27 4.14 -23.55 5.71
CA GLY A 27 4.19 -22.41 6.61
C GLY A 27 4.08 -21.08 5.87
N THR A 28 4.86 -20.88 4.81
CA THR A 28 4.79 -19.66 3.99
C THR A 28 3.47 -19.57 3.23
N ALA A 29 2.95 -20.67 2.69
CA ALA A 29 1.62 -20.67 2.06
C ALA A 29 0.50 -20.32 3.05
N ALA A 30 0.58 -20.83 4.29
CA ALA A 30 -0.35 -20.48 5.36
C ALA A 30 -0.30 -18.98 5.71
N VAL A 31 0.87 -18.34 5.67
CA VAL A 31 0.99 -16.88 5.82
C VAL A 31 0.27 -16.15 4.68
N GLY A 32 0.43 -16.62 3.43
CA GLY A 32 -0.29 -16.07 2.28
C GLY A 32 -1.81 -16.17 2.45
N VAL A 33 -2.32 -17.34 2.86
CA VAL A 33 -3.74 -17.55 3.14
C VAL A 33 -4.21 -16.69 4.32
N ALA A 34 -3.43 -16.59 5.39
CA ALA A 34 -3.76 -15.76 6.55
C ALA A 34 -3.85 -14.27 6.18
N TYR A 35 -2.97 -13.79 5.29
CA TYR A 35 -3.06 -12.43 4.75
C TYR A 35 -4.37 -12.22 3.99
N TYR A 36 -4.76 -13.15 3.11
CA TYR A 36 -6.05 -13.08 2.40
C TYR A 36 -7.24 -13.07 3.36
N ILE A 37 -7.22 -13.91 4.40
CA ILE A 37 -8.29 -13.97 5.39
C ILE A 37 -8.36 -12.67 6.21
N ALA A 38 -7.21 -12.11 6.59
CA ALA A 38 -7.17 -10.87 7.36
C ALA A 38 -7.64 -9.67 6.51
N ASP A 39 -6.99 -9.45 5.36
CA ASP A 39 -7.18 -8.25 4.53
C ASP A 39 -8.39 -8.36 3.59
N GLY A 40 -8.71 -9.57 3.13
CA GLY A 40 -9.83 -9.85 2.22
C GLY A 40 -11.13 -10.20 2.93
N VAL A 41 -11.12 -11.19 3.84
CA VAL A 41 -12.34 -11.69 4.49
C VAL A 41 -12.72 -10.86 5.72
N SER A 42 -11.72 -10.49 6.53
CA SER A 42 -11.91 -9.80 7.81
C SER A 42 -11.70 -8.28 7.68
N TYR A 43 -11.85 -7.74 6.48
CA TYR A 43 -11.56 -6.34 6.18
C TYR A 43 -12.42 -5.38 7.02
N GLU A 44 -13.68 -5.74 7.34
CA GLU A 44 -14.54 -4.94 8.23
C GLU A 44 -13.95 -4.85 9.65
N LYS A 45 -13.45 -5.96 10.19
CA LYS A 45 -12.81 -5.96 11.52
C LYS A 45 -11.51 -5.15 11.52
N LEU A 46 -10.76 -5.17 10.41
CA LEU A 46 -9.58 -4.32 10.25
C LEU A 46 -9.98 -2.85 10.14
N ALA A 47 -10.98 -2.51 9.35
CA ALA A 47 -11.54 -1.17 9.24
C ALA A 47 -11.99 -0.64 10.61
N ASP A 48 -12.73 -1.45 11.38
CA ASP A 48 -13.14 -1.14 12.75
C ASP A 48 -11.95 -0.98 13.70
N TYR A 49 -10.93 -1.82 13.58
CA TYR A 49 -9.71 -1.69 14.37
C TYR A 49 -9.01 -0.36 14.07
N TYR A 50 -8.93 0.05 12.80
CA TYR A 50 -8.29 1.30 12.40
C TYR A 50 -9.15 2.53 12.70
N SER A 51 -10.47 2.42 12.71
CA SER A 51 -11.37 3.50 13.11
C SER A 51 -11.34 3.73 14.64
N ARG A 52 -11.07 2.68 15.43
CA ARG A 52 -11.02 2.75 16.91
C ARG A 52 -9.63 2.73 17.52
N LYS A 53 -8.57 2.71 16.69
CA LYS A 53 -7.19 2.43 17.14
C LYS A 53 -6.72 3.32 18.29
N ASP A 54 -7.22 4.55 18.34
CA ASP A 54 -6.83 5.54 19.34
C ASP A 54 -7.76 5.61 20.56
N LYS A 55 -8.75 4.71 20.69
CA LYS A 55 -9.82 4.74 21.72
C LYS A 55 -10.68 6.01 21.71
N GLU A 56 -10.50 6.86 20.71
CA GLU A 56 -11.25 8.10 20.51
C GLU A 56 -12.57 7.81 19.76
N ALA A 57 -13.55 8.70 19.92
CA ALA A 57 -14.82 8.59 19.21
C ALA A 57 -14.57 8.63 17.68
N ILE A 58 -15.23 7.74 16.94
CA ILE A 58 -15.17 7.72 15.48
C ILE A 58 -15.67 9.08 14.97
N VAL A 59 -14.78 9.86 14.35
CA VAL A 59 -15.19 11.11 13.67
C VAL A 59 -16.05 10.71 12.49
N LYS A 60 -17.35 11.05 12.53
CA LYS A 60 -18.25 10.84 11.39
C LYS A 60 -17.68 11.57 10.17
N ILE A 61 -17.78 10.96 9.00
CA ILE A 61 -17.51 11.67 7.74
C ILE A 61 -18.58 12.78 7.66
N PRO A 62 -18.17 14.05 7.47
CA PRO A 62 -19.11 15.15 7.28
C PRO A 62 -19.98 14.93 6.05
N ASP A 63 -21.21 15.42 6.10
CA ASP A 63 -22.18 15.21 5.02
C ASP A 63 -21.69 15.82 3.68
N ASP A 64 -20.96 16.95 3.70
CA ASP A 64 -20.38 17.56 2.48
C ASP A 64 -19.26 16.71 1.85
N LEU A 65 -18.48 16.01 2.68
CA LEU A 65 -17.46 15.08 2.20
C LEU A 65 -18.08 13.76 1.76
N GLU A 66 -19.16 13.32 2.41
CA GLU A 66 -19.93 12.14 2.00
C GLU A 66 -20.56 12.36 0.62
N ASP A 67 -21.20 13.50 0.39
CA ASP A 67 -21.75 13.90 -0.91
C ASP A 67 -20.65 13.92 -1.98
N LEU A 68 -19.50 14.54 -1.68
CA LEU A 68 -18.35 14.55 -2.59
C LEU A 68 -17.86 13.13 -2.93
N ILE A 69 -17.80 12.25 -1.94
CA ILE A 69 -17.41 10.85 -2.15
C ILE A 69 -18.42 10.16 -3.07
N MET A 70 -19.72 10.36 -2.84
CA MET A 70 -20.78 9.74 -3.63
C MET A 70 -20.77 10.23 -5.09
N ASP A 71 -20.55 11.53 -5.32
CA ASP A 71 -20.38 12.10 -6.67
C ASP A 71 -19.20 11.46 -7.41
N GLU A 72 -18.05 11.33 -6.74
CA GLU A 72 -16.85 10.73 -7.35
C GLU A 72 -17.02 9.22 -7.60
N VAL A 73 -17.73 8.53 -6.70
CA VAL A 73 -18.09 7.12 -6.88
C VAL A 73 -19.01 6.94 -8.09
N GLU A 74 -20.02 7.80 -8.23
CA GLU A 74 -20.92 7.75 -9.37
C GLU A 74 -20.17 8.03 -10.67
N LEU A 75 -19.33 9.08 -10.71
CA LEU A 75 -18.49 9.39 -11.86
C LEU A 75 -17.58 8.19 -12.24
N PHE A 76 -16.93 7.59 -11.25
CA PHE A 76 -16.08 6.42 -11.44
C PHE A 76 -16.88 5.23 -11.99
N ALA A 77 -18.05 4.97 -11.41
CA ALA A 77 -18.96 3.90 -11.84
C ALA A 77 -19.51 4.14 -13.24
N GLN A 78 -19.87 5.37 -13.61
CA GLN A 78 -20.36 5.71 -14.95
C GLN A 78 -19.29 5.43 -16.01
N LYS A 79 -18.06 5.92 -15.81
CA LYS A 79 -16.93 5.65 -16.72
C LYS A 79 -16.65 4.15 -16.81
N ARG A 80 -16.58 3.45 -15.67
CA ARG A 80 -16.31 2.00 -15.64
C ARG A 80 -17.44 1.12 -16.17
N LYS A 81 -18.71 1.42 -15.89
CA LYS A 81 -19.85 0.62 -16.38
C LYS A 81 -19.92 0.65 -17.90
N ALA A 82 -19.74 1.83 -18.50
CA ALA A 82 -19.66 1.97 -19.95
C ALA A 82 -18.57 1.08 -20.55
N GLU A 83 -17.44 0.90 -19.86
CA GLU A 83 -16.29 0.13 -20.35
C GLU A 83 -16.36 -1.38 -20.07
N SER A 84 -16.92 -1.76 -18.92
CA SER A 84 -16.86 -3.12 -18.37
C SER A 84 -17.96 -4.03 -18.91
N VAL A 85 -19.13 -3.48 -19.23
CA VAL A 85 -20.27 -4.23 -19.78
C VAL A 85 -19.87 -4.91 -21.10
N ASP A 86 -19.07 -4.24 -21.92
CA ASP A 86 -18.58 -4.79 -23.19
C ASP A 86 -17.54 -5.90 -22.99
N LYS A 87 -16.64 -5.77 -21.99
CA LYS A 87 -15.53 -6.71 -21.77
C LYS A 87 -15.87 -7.90 -20.88
N LEU A 88 -16.71 -7.71 -19.86
CA LEU A 88 -17.09 -8.75 -18.90
C LEU A 88 -18.18 -9.68 -19.46
N GLY A 89 -18.83 -9.32 -20.57
CA GLY A 89 -19.92 -10.09 -21.17
C GLY A 89 -20.99 -10.43 -20.13
N SER A 90 -21.24 -11.72 -19.91
CA SER A 90 -22.22 -12.21 -18.94
C SER A 90 -21.67 -12.47 -17.53
N PHE A 91 -20.40 -12.14 -17.22
CA PHE A 91 -19.84 -12.37 -15.88
C PHE A 91 -20.43 -11.38 -14.87
N LYS A 92 -21.54 -11.78 -14.25
CA LYS A 92 -22.15 -11.09 -13.11
C LYS A 92 -21.90 -11.88 -11.84
N LEU A 93 -21.32 -11.25 -10.82
CA LEU A 93 -21.39 -11.82 -9.46
C LEU A 93 -22.85 -11.80 -9.02
N ALA A 94 -23.39 -12.96 -8.64
CA ALA A 94 -24.83 -13.13 -8.42
C ALA A 94 -25.44 -12.27 -7.28
N ARG A 95 -24.63 -11.60 -6.45
CA ARG A 95 -25.09 -10.95 -5.22
C ARG A 95 -24.51 -9.56 -4.92
N ALA A 96 -23.63 -9.01 -5.75
CA ALA A 96 -23.05 -7.69 -5.51
C ALA A 96 -22.81 -6.96 -6.83
N ASP A 97 -23.29 -5.72 -6.95
CA ASP A 97 -22.82 -4.82 -8.00
C ASP A 97 -21.35 -4.51 -7.69
N GLN A 98 -20.45 -4.99 -8.57
CA GLN A 98 -19.01 -4.84 -8.39
C GLN A 98 -18.62 -3.36 -8.22
N PHE A 99 -19.36 -2.43 -8.84
CA PHE A 99 -19.10 -0.98 -8.81
C PHE A 99 -19.49 -0.29 -7.50
N TRP A 100 -20.25 -0.96 -6.64
CA TRP A 100 -20.71 -0.45 -5.35
C TRP A 100 -20.28 -1.34 -4.19
N ASN A 101 -19.46 -2.36 -4.44
CA ASN A 101 -19.03 -3.34 -3.44
C ASN A 101 -17.86 -2.82 -2.56
N TYR A 102 -17.98 -1.57 -2.12
CA TYR A 102 -17.05 -0.95 -1.19
C TYR A 102 -17.73 0.06 -0.28
N ARG A 103 -17.18 0.24 0.92
CA ARG A 103 -17.67 1.21 1.91
C ARG A 103 -16.58 2.21 2.28
N PHE A 104 -16.98 3.44 2.57
CA PHE A 104 -16.08 4.43 3.14
C PHE A 104 -16.23 4.46 4.66
N VAL A 105 -15.11 4.48 5.36
CA VAL A 105 -15.09 4.59 6.82
C VAL A 105 -14.06 5.63 7.23
N SER A 106 -14.32 6.36 8.30
CA SER A 106 -13.33 7.25 8.88
C SER A 106 -12.20 6.44 9.54
N THR A 107 -10.95 6.85 9.32
CA THR A 107 -9.76 6.21 9.89
C THR A 107 -8.80 7.27 10.44
N SER A 108 -8.11 6.95 11.54
CA SER A 108 -7.10 7.85 12.07
C SER A 108 -5.84 7.87 11.20
N GLY A 109 -5.27 9.06 11.00
CA GLY A 109 -4.14 9.24 10.09
C GLY A 109 -4.27 10.39 9.09
N ASP A 110 -3.20 10.56 8.31
CA ASP A 110 -3.09 11.48 7.17
C ASP A 110 -3.22 10.79 5.80
N LYS A 111 -3.43 9.47 5.79
CA LYS A 111 -3.42 8.68 4.55
C LYS A 111 -4.66 7.83 4.45
N PHE A 112 -5.18 7.75 3.23
CA PHE A 112 -6.18 6.76 2.90
C PHE A 112 -5.66 5.36 3.17
N ARG A 113 -6.56 4.50 3.64
CA ARG A 113 -6.30 3.07 3.84
C ARG A 113 -7.24 2.29 2.94
N ARG A 114 -6.76 1.18 2.40
CA ARG A 114 -7.55 0.30 1.54
C ARG A 114 -7.52 -1.10 2.13
N PHE A 115 -8.69 -1.70 2.25
CA PHE A 115 -8.89 -3.04 2.76
C PHE A 115 -9.78 -3.81 1.78
N GLY A 116 -9.50 -5.10 1.59
CA GLY A 116 -10.24 -5.93 0.65
C GLY A 116 -10.02 -5.58 -0.82
N SER A 117 -10.92 -6.08 -1.67
CA SER A 117 -10.98 -5.70 -3.09
C SER A 117 -12.45 -5.69 -3.55
N PRO A 118 -12.88 -4.71 -4.35
CA PRO A 118 -14.23 -4.71 -4.92
C PRO A 118 -14.46 -5.90 -5.87
N ARG A 119 -13.39 -6.54 -6.35
CA ARG A 119 -13.44 -7.76 -7.16
C ARG A 119 -13.68 -9.02 -6.31
N SER A 120 -13.47 -8.95 -5.00
CA SER A 120 -13.68 -10.04 -4.07
C SER A 120 -15.16 -10.17 -3.70
N PHE A 121 -15.60 -11.40 -3.40
CA PHE A 121 -16.95 -11.66 -2.87
C PHE A 121 -17.23 -10.93 -1.55
N PHE A 122 -16.19 -10.64 -0.78
CA PHE A 122 -16.32 -9.96 0.51
C PHE A 122 -16.48 -8.44 0.35
N GLY A 123 -16.12 -7.88 -0.80
CA GLY A 123 -16.09 -6.44 -1.01
C GLY A 123 -14.84 -5.79 -0.44
N SER A 124 -14.93 -4.49 -0.22
CA SER A 124 -13.79 -3.69 0.22
C SER A 124 -14.17 -2.47 1.05
N CYS A 125 -13.16 -1.82 1.60
CA CYS A 125 -13.33 -0.62 2.39
C CYS A 125 -12.20 0.37 2.11
N ILE A 126 -12.58 1.63 1.92
CA ILE A 126 -11.66 2.76 1.84
C ILE A 126 -11.76 3.54 3.15
N GLY A 127 -10.69 3.51 3.92
CA GLY A 127 -10.48 4.34 5.09
C GLY A 127 -10.16 5.77 4.68
N VAL A 128 -11.08 6.69 4.91
CA VAL A 128 -10.92 8.13 4.72
C VAL A 128 -10.16 8.69 5.93
N PRO A 129 -9.07 9.44 5.74
CA PRO A 129 -8.31 9.97 6.86
C PRO A 129 -9.04 11.12 7.55
N GLU A 130 -9.06 11.10 8.89
CA GLU A 130 -9.76 12.08 9.74
C GLU A 130 -9.36 13.55 9.47
N VAL A 131 -8.13 13.78 8.98
CA VAL A 131 -7.64 15.11 8.61
C VAL A 131 -8.43 15.75 7.46
N LEU A 132 -9.21 14.99 6.71
CA LEU A 132 -10.09 15.54 5.67
C LEU A 132 -11.49 15.88 6.20
N CYS A 133 -11.86 15.35 7.38
CA CYS A 133 -13.21 15.46 7.93
C CYS A 133 -13.44 16.78 8.66
N SER A 134 -12.52 17.24 9.51
CA SER A 134 -12.75 18.49 10.24
C SER A 134 -11.47 19.23 10.57
N GLU A 135 -11.58 20.54 10.76
CA GLU A 135 -10.47 21.38 11.18
C GLU A 135 -9.91 20.95 12.54
N GLU A 136 -10.78 20.64 13.50
CA GLU A 136 -10.38 20.10 14.81
C GLU A 136 -9.58 18.79 14.69
N ALA A 137 -9.98 17.90 13.76
CA ALA A 137 -9.24 16.67 13.51
C ALA A 137 -7.87 16.94 12.88
N ARG A 138 -7.76 17.95 12.00
CA ARG A 138 -6.47 18.40 11.43
C ARG A 138 -5.53 18.92 12.50
N GLU A 139 -5.98 19.82 13.35
CA GLU A 139 -5.16 20.39 14.43
C GLU A 139 -4.71 19.32 15.41
N ARG A 140 -5.64 18.46 15.84
CA ARG A 140 -5.35 17.32 16.73
C ARG A 140 -4.33 16.38 16.11
N PHE A 141 -4.52 16.01 14.85
CA PHE A 141 -3.61 15.14 14.14
C PHE A 141 -2.24 15.79 13.97
N ALA A 142 -2.17 17.06 13.57
CA ALA A 142 -0.94 17.82 13.42
C ALA A 142 -0.14 17.84 14.74
N ASN A 143 -0.81 18.17 15.84
CA ASN A 143 -0.23 18.14 17.19
C ASN A 143 0.35 16.76 17.53
N LYS A 144 -0.44 15.69 17.35
CA LYS A 144 -0.03 14.31 17.64
C LYS A 144 1.10 13.83 16.72
N TRP A 145 1.04 14.19 15.45
CA TRP A 145 2.01 13.82 14.42
C TRP A 145 3.36 14.51 14.65
N LEU A 146 3.34 15.77 15.09
CA LEU A 146 4.53 16.53 15.49
C LEU A 146 5.09 16.04 16.82
N ALA A 147 4.25 15.81 17.84
CA ALA A 147 4.68 15.27 19.13
C ALA A 147 5.38 13.90 19.00
N LYS A 148 4.97 13.05 18.06
CA LYS A 148 5.66 11.78 17.76
C LYS A 148 7.01 11.95 17.05
N ARG A 149 7.27 13.12 16.47
CA ARG A 149 8.48 13.39 15.67
C ARG A 149 9.47 14.31 16.34
N LEU A 150 9.02 15.14 17.27
CA LEU A 150 9.80 16.03 18.10
C LEU A 150 10.15 15.31 19.40
N ASP A 151 11.43 15.20 19.72
CA ASP A 151 11.85 14.67 21.03
C ASP A 151 11.45 15.59 22.19
N ASN A 152 11.25 16.88 21.91
CA ASN A 152 10.82 17.87 22.89
C ASN A 152 9.65 18.72 22.35
N PRO A 153 8.43 18.56 22.87
CA PRO A 153 7.26 19.31 22.39
C PRO A 153 7.36 20.83 22.59
N SER A 154 8.26 21.33 23.46
CA SER A 154 8.50 22.78 23.61
C SER A 154 9.16 23.44 22.39
N THR A 155 9.69 22.65 21.44
CA THR A 155 10.24 23.15 20.17
C THR A 155 9.19 23.40 19.09
N LEU A 156 7.92 23.13 19.41
CA LEU A 156 6.78 23.34 18.52
C LEU A 156 6.56 24.84 18.31
N SER A 157 7.15 25.41 17.26
CA SER A 157 6.86 26.78 16.87
C SER A 157 5.43 26.88 16.34
N THR A 158 4.74 27.97 16.68
CA THR A 158 3.41 28.27 16.15
C THR A 158 3.40 28.31 14.61
N ASP A 159 4.51 28.78 14.00
CA ASP A 159 4.70 28.78 12.55
C ASP A 159 4.71 27.35 11.97
N LEU A 160 5.41 26.39 12.58
CA LEU A 160 5.43 25.01 12.10
C LEU A 160 4.04 24.35 12.24
N MET A 161 3.36 24.59 13.37
CA MET A 161 1.99 24.10 13.56
C MET A 161 1.06 24.61 12.47
N THR A 162 1.16 25.90 12.15
CA THR A 162 0.35 26.55 11.11
C THR A 162 0.68 25.95 9.73
N LYS A 163 1.96 25.81 9.38
CA LYS A 163 2.39 25.18 8.12
C LYS A 163 1.90 23.74 7.99
N VAL A 164 2.00 22.95 9.07
CA VAL A 164 1.52 21.56 9.07
C VAL A 164 0.00 21.50 9.02
N GLY A 165 -0.72 22.37 9.74
CA GLY A 165 -2.18 22.48 9.68
C GLY A 165 -2.66 22.82 8.26
N ASN A 166 -2.09 23.87 7.67
CA ASN A 166 -2.41 24.34 6.32
C ASN A 166 -2.12 23.30 5.23
N SER A 167 -1.14 22.42 5.45
CA SER A 167 -0.85 21.33 4.50
C SER A 167 -1.97 20.28 4.39
N TYR A 168 -2.84 20.18 5.41
CA TYR A 168 -4.04 19.34 5.38
C TYR A 168 -5.29 20.10 4.98
N ASP A 169 -5.19 21.42 4.81
CA ASP A 169 -6.28 22.22 4.30
C ASP A 169 -6.31 22.16 2.77
N LEU A 170 -7.00 21.17 2.24
CA LEU A 170 -7.04 20.87 0.80
C LEU A 170 -8.27 21.49 0.14
N SER A 171 -8.09 22.03 -1.07
CA SER A 171 -9.20 22.47 -1.91
C SER A 171 -10.16 21.32 -2.27
N SER A 172 -11.36 21.66 -2.75
CA SER A 172 -12.30 20.66 -3.26
C SER A 172 -11.70 19.83 -4.39
N LYS A 173 -10.93 20.44 -5.30
CA LYS A 173 -10.22 19.76 -6.39
C LYS A 173 -9.22 18.72 -5.88
N ALA A 174 -8.42 19.09 -4.88
CA ALA A 174 -7.48 18.20 -4.22
C ALA A 174 -8.17 17.02 -3.52
N LYS A 175 -9.30 17.27 -2.84
CA LYS A 175 -10.12 16.21 -2.23
C LYS A 175 -10.70 15.25 -3.27
N ARG A 176 -11.27 15.76 -4.36
CA ARG A 176 -11.78 14.96 -5.50
C ARG A 176 -10.70 14.07 -6.10
N PHE A 177 -9.52 14.63 -6.36
CA PHE A 177 -8.36 13.88 -6.82
C PHE A 177 -7.97 12.75 -5.87
N LEU A 178 -7.88 13.02 -4.56
CA LEU A 178 -7.53 11.99 -3.60
C LEU A 178 -8.53 10.84 -3.60
N ILE A 179 -9.84 11.14 -3.61
CA ILE A 179 -10.90 10.13 -3.65
C ILE A 179 -10.79 9.28 -4.92
N GLN A 180 -10.70 9.93 -6.09
CA GLN A 180 -10.56 9.22 -7.37
C GLN A 180 -9.28 8.38 -7.43
N ARG A 181 -8.15 8.90 -6.95
CA ARG A 181 -6.91 8.14 -6.88
C ARG A 181 -7.11 6.85 -6.09
N GLU A 182 -7.79 6.90 -4.95
CA GLU A 182 -8.06 5.69 -4.17
C GLU A 182 -9.05 4.73 -4.85
N LEU A 183 -10.07 5.24 -5.53
CA LEU A 183 -10.99 4.44 -6.35
C LEU A 183 -10.23 3.72 -7.47
N HIS A 184 -9.41 4.44 -8.24
CA HIS A 184 -8.57 3.82 -9.27
C HIS A 184 -7.58 2.80 -8.67
N SER A 185 -7.02 3.10 -7.50
CA SER A 185 -6.03 2.23 -6.86
C SER A 185 -6.63 0.93 -6.32
N ILE A 186 -7.78 0.96 -5.66
CA ILE A 186 -8.43 -0.25 -5.12
C ILE A 186 -8.91 -1.20 -6.22
N TRP A 187 -9.18 -0.63 -7.41
CA TRP A 187 -9.58 -1.37 -8.60
C TRP A 187 -8.42 -1.84 -9.48
N CYS A 188 -7.21 -1.31 -9.28
CA CYS A 188 -6.04 -1.63 -10.11
C CYS A 188 -5.68 -3.12 -9.98
N ILE A 189 -5.44 -3.58 -8.75
CA ILE A 189 -5.07 -4.97 -8.43
C ILE A 189 -5.91 -5.44 -7.25
N ASP A 190 -6.40 -6.68 -7.29
CA ASP A 190 -6.92 -7.35 -6.08
C ASP A 190 -5.73 -7.62 -5.14
N ARG A 191 -5.40 -6.63 -4.33
CA ARG A 191 -4.19 -6.63 -3.49
C ARG A 191 -4.16 -7.81 -2.51
N PRO A 192 -5.24 -8.12 -1.75
CA PRO A 192 -5.29 -9.33 -0.94
C PRO A 192 -4.95 -10.58 -1.73
N PHE A 193 -5.61 -10.79 -2.86
CA PHE A 193 -5.40 -11.98 -3.69
C PHE A 193 -3.98 -12.03 -4.28
N ALA A 194 -3.51 -10.94 -4.87
CA ALA A 194 -2.20 -10.85 -5.52
C ALA A 194 -1.05 -11.10 -4.54
N ILE A 195 -1.08 -10.49 -3.36
CA ILE A 195 -0.05 -10.71 -2.31
C ILE A 195 -0.09 -12.16 -1.82
N SER A 196 -1.28 -12.72 -1.62
CA SER A 196 -1.44 -14.11 -1.19
C SER A 196 -0.93 -15.10 -2.24
N CYS A 197 -1.29 -14.91 -3.51
CA CYS A 197 -0.78 -15.72 -4.63
C CYS A 197 0.74 -15.60 -4.74
N LEU A 198 1.30 -14.38 -4.70
CA LEU A 198 2.74 -14.17 -4.74
C LEU A 198 3.45 -14.89 -3.58
N THR A 199 2.88 -14.81 -2.38
CA THR A 199 3.42 -15.48 -1.18
C THR A 199 3.40 -17.00 -1.32
N ILE A 200 2.30 -17.57 -1.83
CA ILE A 200 2.15 -19.00 -2.08
C ILE A 200 3.12 -19.49 -3.16
N VAL A 201 3.23 -18.77 -4.28
CA VAL A 201 4.19 -19.09 -5.36
C VAL A 201 5.62 -19.03 -4.83
N THR A 202 5.95 -18.01 -4.04
CA THR A 202 7.26 -17.88 -3.39
C THR A 202 7.54 -19.05 -2.44
N ALA A 203 6.53 -19.50 -1.68
CA ALA A 203 6.63 -20.68 -0.82
C ALA A 203 6.96 -21.95 -1.61
N PHE A 204 6.24 -22.19 -2.72
CA PHE A 204 6.49 -23.33 -3.59
C PHE A 204 7.87 -23.27 -4.24
N LEU A 205 8.29 -22.08 -4.70
CA LEU A 205 9.61 -21.88 -5.29
C LEU A 205 10.72 -22.15 -4.28
N LEU A 206 10.62 -21.62 -3.06
CA LEU A 206 11.55 -21.91 -1.96
C LEU A 206 11.62 -23.41 -1.67
N GLY A 207 10.48 -24.08 -1.55
CA GLY A 207 10.41 -25.51 -1.29
C GLY A 207 11.08 -26.33 -2.39
N LYS A 208 10.76 -26.05 -3.65
CA LYS A 208 11.32 -26.73 -4.83
C LYS A 208 12.83 -26.50 -4.95
N MET A 209 13.28 -25.24 -4.85
CA MET A 209 14.69 -24.90 -4.94
C MET A 209 15.49 -25.51 -3.79
N HIS A 210 14.98 -25.45 -2.56
CA HIS A 210 15.61 -26.10 -1.42
C HIS A 210 15.75 -27.62 -1.64
N SER A 211 14.67 -28.30 -2.05
CA SER A 211 14.70 -29.74 -2.31
C SER A 211 15.69 -30.10 -3.43
N PHE A 212 15.69 -29.33 -4.51
CA PHE A 212 16.63 -29.47 -5.62
C PHE A 212 18.08 -29.31 -5.15
N SER A 213 18.39 -28.21 -4.45
CA SER A 213 19.72 -27.93 -3.92
C SER A 213 20.23 -29.03 -3.00
N VAL A 214 19.42 -29.48 -2.03
CA VAL A 214 19.83 -30.56 -1.11
C VAL A 214 20.10 -31.86 -1.87
N ASN A 215 19.28 -32.20 -2.87
CA ASN A 215 19.49 -33.38 -3.69
C ASN A 215 20.79 -33.28 -4.51
N CYS A 216 21.06 -32.13 -5.12
CA CYS A 216 22.30 -31.86 -5.84
C CYS A 216 23.52 -31.94 -4.91
N PHE A 217 23.44 -31.37 -3.71
CA PHE A 217 24.55 -31.37 -2.75
C PHE A 217 24.86 -32.76 -2.20
N ASN A 218 23.83 -33.58 -2.00
CA ASN A 218 24.00 -34.97 -1.56
C ASN A 218 24.66 -35.81 -2.65
N LYS A 219 24.27 -35.63 -3.93
CA LYS A 219 24.94 -36.29 -5.07
C LYS A 219 26.40 -35.86 -5.20
N ALA A 220 26.68 -34.56 -5.07
CA ALA A 220 28.02 -34.00 -5.20
C ALA A 220 28.89 -34.14 -3.93
N LYS A 221 28.37 -34.73 -2.85
CA LYS A 221 29.06 -34.89 -1.55
C LYS A 221 29.70 -33.58 -1.03
N LEU A 222 29.07 -32.44 -1.28
CA LEU A 222 29.62 -31.13 -0.92
C LEU A 222 29.79 -30.99 0.60
N ALA A 223 30.81 -30.24 1.02
CA ALA A 223 31.02 -29.88 2.42
C ALA A 223 29.84 -29.06 2.98
N LEU A 224 29.53 -29.24 4.26
CA LEU A 224 28.38 -28.61 4.93
C LEU A 224 28.40 -27.07 4.83
N SER A 225 29.58 -26.45 4.91
CA SER A 225 29.76 -25.00 4.78
C SER A 225 29.30 -24.48 3.41
N ILE A 226 29.70 -25.17 2.33
CA ILE A 226 29.31 -24.82 0.97
C ILE A 226 27.80 -24.95 0.79
N ARG A 227 27.20 -26.02 1.33
CA ARG A 227 25.73 -26.21 1.29
C ARG A 227 24.99 -25.05 1.95
N ALA A 228 25.44 -24.65 3.15
CA ALA A 228 24.83 -23.56 3.90
C ALA A 228 24.94 -22.23 3.15
N ILE A 229 26.10 -21.95 2.55
CA ILE A 229 26.33 -20.74 1.74
C ILE A 229 25.38 -20.71 0.54
N VAL A 230 25.29 -21.80 -0.23
CA VAL A 230 24.43 -21.84 -1.43
C VAL A 230 22.94 -21.74 -1.06
N LEU A 231 22.48 -22.43 -0.01
CA LEU A 231 21.10 -22.29 0.45
C LEU A 231 20.78 -20.87 0.90
N PHE A 232 21.71 -20.23 1.63
CA PHE A 232 21.57 -18.83 2.03
C PHE A 232 21.40 -17.92 0.80
N TYR A 233 22.26 -18.06 -0.21
CA TYR A 233 22.13 -17.30 -1.45
C TYR A 233 20.80 -17.51 -2.16
N ILE A 234 20.31 -18.75 -2.26
CA ILE A 234 19.02 -19.06 -2.91
C ILE A 234 17.85 -18.43 -2.15
N ILE A 235 17.82 -18.59 -0.82
CA ILE A 235 16.75 -18.02 0.02
C ILE A 235 16.76 -16.50 -0.10
N THR A 236 17.94 -15.88 -0.01
CA THR A 236 18.10 -14.44 -0.13
C THR A 236 17.71 -13.94 -1.53
N ALA A 237 18.09 -14.63 -2.61
CA ALA A 237 17.69 -14.27 -3.97
C ALA A 237 16.17 -14.32 -4.17
N ILE A 238 15.51 -15.37 -3.68
CA ILE A 238 14.05 -15.49 -3.76
C ILE A 238 13.36 -14.42 -2.90
N ALA A 239 13.87 -14.12 -1.70
CA ALA A 239 13.35 -13.06 -0.86
C ALA A 239 13.51 -11.67 -1.53
N PHE A 240 14.64 -11.40 -2.17
CA PHE A 240 14.84 -10.17 -2.94
C PHE A 240 13.87 -10.08 -4.13
N LEU A 241 13.68 -11.16 -4.88
CA LEU A 241 12.72 -11.20 -5.98
C LEU A 241 11.29 -10.92 -5.49
N TYR A 242 10.88 -11.53 -4.36
CA TYR A 242 9.59 -11.28 -3.74
C TYR A 242 9.39 -9.81 -3.36
N LEU A 243 10.38 -9.21 -2.67
CA LEU A 243 10.32 -7.79 -2.29
C LEU A 243 10.33 -6.86 -3.50
N PHE A 244 11.10 -7.19 -4.53
CA PHE A 244 11.14 -6.46 -5.79
C PHE A 244 9.78 -6.45 -6.50
N ILE A 245 9.10 -7.61 -6.59
CA ILE A 245 7.76 -7.70 -7.19
C ILE A 245 6.75 -6.88 -6.38
N LEU A 246 6.79 -6.96 -5.05
CA LEU A 246 5.90 -6.15 -4.20
C LEU A 246 6.14 -4.66 -4.36
N GLN A 247 7.41 -4.24 -4.44
CA GLN A 247 7.78 -2.85 -4.68
C GLN A 247 7.28 -2.36 -6.05
N TYR A 248 7.56 -3.13 -7.11
CA TYR A 248 7.13 -2.78 -8.46
C TYR A 248 5.61 -2.72 -8.57
N GLY A 249 4.89 -3.71 -8.00
CA GLY A 249 3.44 -3.71 -7.96
C GLY A 249 2.86 -2.50 -7.21
N LYS A 250 3.50 -2.08 -6.11
CA LYS A 250 3.11 -0.86 -5.39
C LYS A 250 3.30 0.40 -6.24
N GLN A 251 4.47 0.56 -6.87
CA GLN A 251 4.76 1.70 -7.75
C GLN A 251 3.80 1.74 -8.94
N TYR A 252 3.59 0.60 -9.60
CA TYR A 252 2.62 0.47 -10.70
C TYR A 252 1.21 0.86 -10.27
N THR A 253 0.77 0.40 -9.09
CA THR A 253 -0.55 0.74 -8.54
C THR A 253 -0.67 2.23 -8.24
N GLU A 254 0.37 2.85 -7.68
CA GLU A 254 0.42 4.29 -7.41
C GLU A 254 0.41 5.09 -8.72
N GLU A 255 1.27 4.78 -9.69
CA GLU A 255 1.30 5.44 -11.00
C GLU A 255 -0.04 5.35 -11.70
N THR A 256 -0.58 4.14 -11.84
CA THR A 256 -1.83 3.90 -12.56
C THR A 256 -3.01 4.61 -11.87
N ALA A 257 -3.04 4.62 -10.54
CA ALA A 257 -4.06 5.33 -9.79
C ALA A 257 -4.01 6.84 -9.98
N ASN A 258 -2.81 7.42 -10.00
CA ASN A 258 -2.61 8.84 -10.24
C ASN A 258 -3.01 9.23 -11.65
N ARG A 259 -2.49 8.50 -12.66
CA ARG A 259 -2.81 8.75 -14.06
C ARG A 259 -4.30 8.61 -14.34
N GLY A 260 -4.93 7.57 -13.80
CA GLY A 260 -6.37 7.35 -13.92
C GLY A 260 -7.20 8.51 -13.35
N ALA A 261 -6.84 9.01 -12.16
CA ALA A 261 -7.52 10.15 -11.56
C ALA A 261 -7.29 11.46 -12.34
N MET A 262 -6.05 11.72 -12.79
CA MET A 262 -5.73 12.94 -13.55
C MET A 262 -6.33 12.94 -14.97
N ALA A 263 -6.50 11.76 -15.58
CA ALA A 263 -7.16 11.60 -16.87
C ALA A 263 -8.65 12.01 -16.85
N LEU A 264 -9.25 12.19 -15.66
CA LEU A 264 -10.63 12.65 -15.54
C LEU A 264 -10.81 14.12 -15.92
N GLY A 265 -9.74 14.92 -15.89
CA GLY A 265 -9.76 16.32 -16.35
C GLY A 265 -8.78 17.23 -15.60
N GLU A 266 -8.70 18.47 -16.06
CA GLU A 266 -7.77 19.48 -15.54
C GLU A 266 -7.96 19.78 -14.04
N ASP A 267 -9.19 19.72 -13.53
CA ASP A 267 -9.46 19.91 -12.10
C ASP A 267 -8.75 18.86 -11.23
N TYR A 268 -8.72 17.60 -11.67
CA TYR A 268 -8.04 16.52 -10.95
C TYR A 268 -6.52 16.66 -11.03
N LYS A 269 -5.99 17.13 -12.16
CA LYS A 269 -4.57 17.45 -12.33
C LYS A 269 -4.15 18.57 -11.37
N GLN A 270 -4.91 19.66 -11.30
CA GLN A 270 -4.66 20.75 -10.34
C GLN A 270 -4.73 20.27 -8.89
N GLY A 271 -5.73 19.43 -8.58
CA GLY A 271 -5.83 18.79 -7.27
C GLY A 271 -4.61 17.93 -6.93
N ALA A 272 -4.08 17.17 -7.89
CA ALA A 272 -2.88 16.36 -7.71
C ALA A 272 -1.63 17.21 -7.40
N VAL A 273 -1.44 18.30 -8.16
CA VAL A 273 -0.35 19.24 -7.94
C VAL A 273 -0.41 19.82 -6.52
N GLU A 274 -1.57 20.35 -6.11
CA GLU A 274 -1.77 20.92 -4.77
C GLU A 274 -1.44 19.91 -3.66
N VAL A 275 -1.95 18.67 -3.77
CA VAL A 275 -1.72 17.61 -2.78
C VAL A 275 -0.23 17.35 -2.60
N TYR A 276 0.50 17.17 -3.71
CA TYR A 276 1.92 16.82 -3.62
C TYR A 276 2.80 18.01 -3.22
N GLU A 277 2.48 19.22 -3.64
CA GLU A 277 3.15 20.44 -3.17
C GLU A 277 3.00 20.59 -1.65
N LYS A 278 1.77 20.54 -1.13
CA LYS A 278 1.52 20.67 0.31
C LYS A 278 2.21 19.58 1.13
N ILE A 279 2.23 18.34 0.65
CA ILE A 279 2.95 17.25 1.31
C ILE A 279 4.45 17.53 1.37
N LEU A 280 5.05 17.98 0.27
CA LEU A 280 6.48 18.25 0.18
C LEU A 280 6.86 19.46 1.03
N GLU A 281 6.13 20.58 0.93
CA GLU A 281 6.32 21.79 1.74
C GLU A 281 6.25 21.49 3.23
N ARG A 282 5.24 20.72 3.66
CA ARG A 282 5.11 20.24 5.04
C ARG A 282 6.36 19.47 5.47
N ASN A 283 6.82 18.53 4.65
CA ASN A 283 7.95 17.68 4.99
C ASN A 283 9.26 18.49 5.05
N VAL A 284 9.45 19.47 4.15
CA VAL A 284 10.59 20.40 4.17
C VAL A 284 10.56 21.26 5.44
N ALA A 285 9.42 21.89 5.76
CA ALA A 285 9.29 22.70 6.97
C ALA A 285 9.63 21.91 8.24
N VAL A 286 9.16 20.66 8.32
CA VAL A 286 9.47 19.76 9.44
C VAL A 286 10.95 19.36 9.45
N GLN A 287 11.55 19.16 8.28
CA GLN A 287 12.98 18.85 8.16
C GLN A 287 13.84 20.01 8.68
N GLU A 288 13.50 21.24 8.32
CA GLU A 288 14.20 22.47 8.72
C GLU A 288 14.15 22.68 10.24
N VAL A 289 12.95 22.57 10.83
CA VAL A 289 12.77 22.77 12.28
C VAL A 289 13.49 21.68 13.08
N LEU A 290 13.44 20.42 12.64
CA LEU A 290 14.10 19.29 13.31
C LEU A 290 15.61 19.19 13.04
N LYS A 291 16.17 20.03 12.15
CA LYS A 291 17.58 20.04 11.76
C LYS A 291 18.12 18.62 11.49
N ASN A 292 19.05 18.13 12.32
CA ASN A 292 19.69 16.82 12.16
C ASN A 292 18.71 15.64 12.26
N GLN A 293 17.66 15.76 13.07
CA GLN A 293 16.64 14.70 13.17
C GLN A 293 15.71 14.71 11.95
N GLY A 294 15.42 15.90 11.43
CA GLY A 294 14.66 16.10 10.20
C GLY A 294 15.35 15.45 9.01
N LYS A 295 16.66 15.66 8.89
CA LYS A 295 17.52 15.05 7.86
C LYS A 295 17.60 13.52 7.91
N LYS A 296 17.25 12.88 9.02
CA LYS A 296 17.13 11.41 9.12
C LYS A 296 15.77 10.88 8.65
N LYS A 297 14.78 11.75 8.46
CA LYS A 297 13.40 11.40 8.11
C LYS A 297 13.01 11.87 6.71
N PHE A 298 13.56 13.00 6.25
CA PHE A 298 13.23 13.60 4.96
C PHE A 298 14.50 14.01 4.22
N LEU A 299 14.44 13.91 2.89
CA LEU A 299 15.40 14.49 1.94
C LEU A 299 15.18 16.00 1.83
N PRO A 300 16.19 16.78 1.35
CA PRO A 300 16.08 18.23 1.19
C PRO A 300 14.92 18.71 0.31
N ASN A 301 14.42 17.85 -0.59
CA ASN A 301 13.29 18.13 -1.45
C ASN A 301 11.93 17.77 -0.81
N GLY A 302 11.89 17.31 0.45
CA GLY A 302 10.67 16.92 1.15
C GLY A 302 10.27 15.45 1.02
N ASP A 303 10.97 14.64 0.21
CA ASP A 303 10.66 13.22 0.12
C ASP A 303 11.01 12.46 1.41
N PRO A 304 10.19 11.50 1.86
CA PRO A 304 10.51 10.69 3.02
C PRO A 304 11.71 9.78 2.75
N LEU A 305 12.62 9.70 3.71
CA LEU A 305 13.64 8.66 3.77
C LEU A 305 12.98 7.35 4.17
N LEU A 306 13.05 6.37 3.27
CA LEU A 306 12.51 5.04 3.50
C LEU A 306 13.30 4.33 4.60
N LYS A 307 12.57 3.65 5.47
CA LYS A 307 13.19 2.73 6.42
C LYS A 307 13.53 1.43 5.71
N TRP A 308 14.53 0.70 6.21
CA TRP A 308 15.01 -0.55 5.59
C TRP A 308 13.93 -1.64 5.46
N TYR A 309 12.82 -1.55 6.20
CA TYR A 309 11.69 -2.47 6.16
C TYR A 309 10.48 -1.95 5.36
N GLU A 310 10.54 -0.71 4.85
CA GLU A 310 9.44 -0.13 4.07
C GLU A 310 9.66 -0.41 2.58
N LEU A 311 8.60 -0.88 1.91
CA LEU A 311 8.63 -1.03 0.46
C LEU A 311 8.60 0.36 -0.21
N PRO A 312 9.57 0.70 -1.07
CA PRO A 312 9.57 1.96 -1.80
C PRO A 312 8.26 2.12 -2.59
N GLY A 313 7.59 3.26 -2.42
CA GLY A 313 6.59 3.71 -3.38
C GLY A 313 7.23 4.65 -4.41
N MET A 314 6.40 5.33 -5.18
CA MET A 314 6.82 6.54 -5.88
C MET A 314 7.14 7.62 -4.85
N LYS A 315 8.16 8.42 -5.14
CA LYS A 315 8.49 9.60 -4.34
C LYS A 315 7.42 10.68 -4.58
N TYR A 316 7.15 11.52 -3.59
CA TYR A 316 6.20 12.61 -3.76
C TYR A 316 6.69 13.64 -4.78
N SER A 317 8.00 13.85 -4.87
CA SER A 317 8.60 14.68 -5.94
C SER A 317 8.34 14.10 -7.34
N GLN A 318 8.43 12.78 -7.50
CA GLN A 318 8.11 12.10 -8.77
C GLN A 318 6.61 12.19 -9.09
N LEU A 319 5.76 12.08 -8.08
CA LEU A 319 4.30 12.22 -8.24
C LEU A 319 3.91 13.67 -8.58
N LEU A 320 4.59 14.67 -8.00
CA LEU A 320 4.40 16.07 -8.35
C LEU A 320 4.84 16.36 -9.78
N ASP A 321 6.02 15.86 -10.17
CA ASP A 321 6.54 16.02 -11.53
C ASP A 321 5.61 15.37 -12.56
N MET A 322 5.15 14.14 -12.26
CA MET A 322 4.11 13.47 -13.03
C MET A 322 2.85 14.33 -13.13
N ALA A 323 2.35 14.88 -12.02
CA ALA A 323 1.14 15.71 -12.04
C ALA A 323 1.29 16.99 -12.88
N ARG A 324 2.45 17.63 -12.85
CA ARG A 324 2.72 18.84 -13.65
C ARG A 324 2.84 18.55 -15.14
N THR A 325 3.56 17.47 -15.47
CA THR A 325 3.87 17.07 -16.85
C THR A 325 2.83 16.14 -17.46
N PHE A 326 1.79 15.76 -16.71
CA PHE A 326 0.76 14.85 -17.19
C PHE A 326 0.04 15.43 -18.41
N GLU A 327 0.18 14.72 -19.53
CA GLU A 327 -0.64 14.86 -20.71
C GLU A 327 -1.41 13.55 -20.88
N PRO A 328 -2.75 13.59 -20.93
CA PRO A 328 -3.54 12.38 -21.09
C PRO A 328 -3.18 11.72 -22.42
N THR A 329 -2.63 10.51 -22.36
CA THR A 329 -2.42 9.71 -23.56
C THR A 329 -3.69 8.96 -23.93
N GLU A 330 -3.77 8.47 -25.17
CA GLU A 330 -4.88 7.60 -25.57
C GLU A 330 -4.99 6.40 -24.61
N ALA A 331 -3.87 5.82 -24.16
CA ALA A 331 -3.84 4.72 -23.19
C ALA A 331 -4.42 5.09 -21.81
N ASP A 332 -4.27 6.35 -21.38
CA ASP A 332 -4.85 6.85 -20.12
C ASP A 332 -6.36 7.08 -20.25
N SER A 333 -6.82 7.39 -21.46
CA SER A 333 -8.25 7.44 -21.80
C SER A 333 -8.84 6.08 -22.18
N GLN A 334 -7.99 5.09 -22.48
CA GLN A 334 -8.40 3.76 -22.87
C GLN A 334 -8.93 3.00 -21.66
N PRO A 335 -9.95 2.14 -21.86
CA PRO A 335 -10.57 1.38 -20.79
C PRO A 335 -9.52 0.50 -20.11
N PHE A 336 -9.41 0.62 -18.78
CA PHE A 336 -8.50 -0.18 -17.96
C PHE A 336 -8.57 -1.64 -18.40
N SER A 337 -7.53 -2.14 -19.05
CA SER A 337 -7.43 -3.57 -19.36
C SER A 337 -7.36 -4.32 -18.03
N LEU A 338 -8.19 -5.35 -17.90
CA LEU A 338 -8.16 -6.27 -16.77
C LEU A 338 -6.80 -6.96 -16.78
N TYR A 339 -5.84 -6.43 -16.03
CA TYR A 339 -4.63 -7.16 -15.70
C TYR A 339 -5.04 -8.15 -14.59
N VAL A 340 -5.17 -9.42 -14.98
CA VAL A 340 -5.41 -10.55 -14.07
C VAL A 340 -4.11 -10.91 -13.37
#